data_AF-A0A1G7DQT6-F1
#
_entry.id   AF-A0A1G7DQT6-F1
#
_cell.length_a   1.000
_cell.length_b   1.000
_cell.length_c   1.000
_cell.angle_alpha   90.00
_cell.angle_beta   90.00
_cell.angle_gamma   90.00
#
_symmetry.space_group_name_H-M   'P 1'
#
loop_
_entity.id
_entity.type
_entity.pdbx_description
1 polymer ?
#
loop_
_entity_poly.entity_id
_entity_poly.type
_entity_poly.pdbx_seq_one_letter_code
_entity_poly.pdbx_strand_id
1 'polypeptide(L)'
;MLTLPARFAAVILCFAPLLQQRSWRHAEVLLVGAILAPGRRTVSSILRISGLCRERRFVNYHRVLNRAAWSGRAAARVLLGLLLDAFL
;
A
#
# COMPACT_ATOMS: atom_id res chain seq x y z
N MET A 1 -5.20 -1.38 -13.82
CA MET A 1 -4.72 -0.23 -13.02
C MET A 1 -5.93 0.29 -12.28
N LEU A 2 -5.85 0.37 -10.95
CA LEU A 2 -6.97 0.87 -10.14
C LEU A 2 -6.97 2.39 -10.30
N THR A 3 -8.01 2.94 -10.93
CA THR A 3 -8.15 4.38 -11.10
C THR A 3 -8.55 5.00 -9.77
N LEU A 4 -7.55 5.34 -8.94
CA LEU A 4 -7.77 6.04 -7.69
C LEU A 4 -8.10 7.52 -7.96
N PRO A 5 -9.06 8.11 -7.24
CA PRO A 5 -9.28 9.55 -7.29
C PRO A 5 -7.99 10.30 -6.95
N ALA A 6 -7.70 11.39 -7.68
CA ALA A 6 -6.43 12.13 -7.61
C ALA A 6 -5.99 12.52 -6.19
N ARG A 7 -6.96 12.87 -5.33
CA ARG A 7 -6.71 13.19 -3.91
C ARG A 7 -6.05 12.05 -3.14
N PHE A 8 -6.44 10.81 -3.40
CA PHE A 8 -5.87 9.64 -2.74
C PHE A 8 -4.52 9.30 -3.36
N ALA A 9 -4.40 9.44 -4.68
CA ALA A 9 -3.14 9.21 -5.38
C ALA A 9 -2.02 10.14 -4.86
N ALA A 10 -2.32 11.42 -4.59
CA ALA A 10 -1.36 12.37 -4.03
C ALA A 10 -0.80 11.91 -2.68
N VAL A 11 -1.67 11.50 -1.75
CA VAL A 11 -1.28 11.00 -0.43
C VAL A 11 -0.44 9.73 -0.54
N ILE A 12 -0.82 8.82 -1.45
CA ILE A 12 -0.13 7.55 -1.65
C ILE A 12 1.26 7.78 -2.23
N LEU A 13 1.39 8.70 -3.20
CA LEU A 13 2.66 9.05 -3.84
C LEU A 13 3.71 9.60 -2.85
N CYS A 14 3.30 10.22 -1.74
CA CYS A 14 4.24 10.63 -0.69
C CYS A 14 5.02 9.45 -0.09
N PHE A 15 4.46 8.23 -0.16
CA PHE A 15 5.13 7.01 0.29
C PHE A 15 5.95 6.33 -0.83
N ALA A 16 5.83 6.75 -2.09
CA ALA A 16 6.58 6.21 -3.22
C ALA A 16 8.11 6.13 -3.01
N PRO A 17 8.81 7.15 -2.47
CA PRO A 17 10.25 7.07 -2.27
C PRO A 17 10.67 6.05 -1.20
N LEU A 18 9.75 5.63 -0.32
CA LEU A 18 10.02 4.63 0.71
C LEU A 18 9.97 3.21 0.15
N LEU A 19 9.34 3.05 -1.01
CA LEU A 19 9.07 1.79 -1.68
C LEU A 19 10.04 1.61 -2.84
N GLN A 20 10.65 0.43 -2.95
CA GLN A 20 11.40 0.10 -4.17
C GLN A 20 10.45 0.13 -5.38
N GLN A 21 10.89 0.77 -6.47
CA GLN A 21 10.14 0.94 -7.73
C GLN A 21 9.51 -0.37 -8.23
N ARG A 22 10.21 -1.51 -8.03
CA ARG A 22 9.75 -2.84 -8.44
C ARG A 22 8.63 -3.41 -7.55
N SER A 23 8.57 -2.99 -6.28
CA SER A 23 7.52 -3.36 -5.32
C SER A 23 6.30 -2.44 -5.34
N TRP A 24 6.41 -1.23 -5.94
CA TRP A 24 5.35 -0.22 -5.95
C TRP A 24 4.00 -0.73 -6.48
N ARG A 25 4.00 -1.42 -7.63
CA ARG A 25 2.75 -1.96 -8.22
C ARG A 25 2.02 -2.93 -7.29
N HIS A 26 2.75 -3.73 -6.51
CA HIS A 26 2.15 -4.67 -5.58
C HIS A 26 1.70 -3.98 -4.28
N ALA A 27 2.44 -2.95 -3.86
CA ALA A 27 2.08 -2.14 -2.70
C ALA A 27 0.83 -1.30 -2.94
N GLU A 28 0.66 -0.74 -4.14
CA GLU A 28 -0.56 -0.03 -4.54
C GLU A 28 -1.78 -0.96 -4.43
N VAL A 29 -1.68 -2.18 -4.98
CA VAL A 29 -2.75 -3.18 -4.86
C VAL A 29 -3.03 -3.55 -3.40
N LEU A 30 -2.00 -3.70 -2.58
CA LEU A 30 -2.16 -3.99 -1.15
C LEU A 30 -2.87 -2.85 -0.42
N LEU A 31 -2.48 -1.61 -0.71
CA LEU A 31 -3.02 -0.43 -0.06
C LEU A 31 -4.50 -0.23 -0.45
N VAL A 32 -4.81 -0.30 -1.74
CA VAL A 32 -6.19 -0.14 -2.21
C VAL A 32 -7.07 -1.27 -1.68
N GLY A 33 -6.59 -2.52 -1.75
CA GLY A 33 -7.34 -3.64 -1.18
C GLY A 33 -7.45 -3.56 0.35
N ALA A 34 -6.51 -2.95 1.06
CA ALA A 34 -6.61 -2.72 2.52
C ALA A 34 -7.65 -1.65 2.87
N ILE A 35 -7.79 -0.62 2.03
CA ILE A 35 -8.84 0.41 2.17
C ILE A 35 -10.21 -0.19 1.87
N LEU A 36 -10.31 -1.01 0.81
CA LEU A 36 -11.55 -1.64 0.38
C LEU A 36 -11.97 -2.84 1.24
N ALA A 37 -11.06 -3.43 2.03
CA ALA A 37 -11.35 -4.60 2.85
C ALA A 37 -12.07 -4.23 4.16
N PRO A 38 -13.36 -4.59 4.34
CA PRO A 38 -14.01 -4.52 5.64
C PRO A 38 -13.51 -5.65 6.55
N GLY A 39 -13.17 -5.33 7.80
CA GLY A 39 -12.75 -6.30 8.81
C GLY A 39 -11.25 -6.62 8.79
N ARG A 40 -10.87 -7.89 8.61
CA ARG A 40 -9.45 -8.32 8.73
C ARG A 40 -8.67 -7.94 7.46
N ARG A 41 -7.77 -6.95 7.60
CA ARG A 41 -6.85 -6.45 6.56
C ARG A 41 -5.65 -7.37 6.33
N THR A 42 -5.88 -8.68 6.23
CA THR A 42 -4.83 -9.64 5.89
C THR A 42 -4.52 -9.58 4.40
N VAL A 43 -3.28 -9.88 4.01
CA VAL A 43 -2.85 -9.95 2.60
C VAL A 43 -3.79 -10.83 1.77
N SER A 44 -4.31 -11.92 2.35
CA SER A 44 -5.30 -12.79 1.72
C SER A 44 -6.67 -12.13 1.47
N SER A 45 -7.20 -11.38 2.45
CA SER A 45 -8.48 -10.67 2.30
C SER A 45 -8.38 -9.55 1.27
N ILE A 46 -7.27 -8.81 1.32
CA ILE A 46 -6.91 -7.75 0.38
C ILE A 46 -6.84 -8.30 -1.05
N LEU A 47 -6.10 -9.39 -1.27
CA LEU A 47 -6.00 -10.02 -2.58
C LEU A 47 -7.33 -10.60 -3.05
N ARG A 48 -8.16 -11.09 -2.14
CA ARG A 48 -9.50 -11.60 -2.46
C ARG A 48 -10.41 -10.50 -3.00
N ILE A 49 -10.43 -9.34 -2.35
CA ILE A 49 -11.27 -8.20 -2.74
C ILE A 49 -10.75 -7.54 -4.02
N SER A 50 -9.44 -7.48 -4.21
CA SER A 50 -8.83 -6.97 -5.43
C SER A 50 -8.93 -7.93 -6.63
N GLY A 51 -9.70 -9.02 -6.54
CA GLY A 51 -9.88 -9.99 -7.64
C GLY A 51 -8.67 -10.88 -7.92
N LEU A 52 -7.63 -10.81 -7.08
CA LEU A 52 -6.35 -11.52 -7.22
C LEU A 52 -6.27 -12.78 -6.35
N CYS A 53 -7.43 -13.32 -5.92
CA CYS A 53 -7.51 -14.48 -5.04
C CYS A 53 -6.81 -15.73 -5.61
N ARG A 54 -6.69 -15.86 -6.93
CA ARG A 54 -6.07 -17.00 -7.64
C ARG A 54 -4.66 -16.69 -8.17
N GLU A 55 -4.09 -15.53 -7.85
CA GLU A 55 -2.78 -15.13 -8.35
C GLU A 55 -1.69 -16.07 -7.79
N ARG A 56 -1.05 -16.87 -8.66
CA ARG A 56 -0.01 -17.85 -8.27
C ARG A 56 1.21 -17.21 -7.59
N ARG A 57 1.37 -15.88 -7.72
CA ARG A 57 2.48 -15.09 -7.19
C ARG A 57 2.16 -14.41 -5.85
N PHE A 58 1.42 -15.09 -4.97
CA PHE A 58 1.12 -14.62 -3.60
C PHE A 58 2.37 -14.20 -2.80
N VAL A 59 3.49 -14.90 -3.03
CA VAL A 59 4.79 -14.61 -2.40
C VAL A 59 5.32 -13.22 -2.74
N ASN A 60 4.99 -12.64 -3.90
CA ASN A 60 5.46 -11.30 -4.25
C ASN A 60 4.82 -10.22 -3.36
N TYR A 61 3.56 -10.42 -2.94
CA TYR A 61 2.89 -9.52 -1.99
C TYR A 61 3.43 -9.65 -0.57
N HIS A 62 3.81 -10.85 -0.15
CA HIS A 62 4.53 -11.02 1.12
C HIS A 62 5.95 -10.47 1.06
N ARG A 63 6.65 -10.58 -0.08
CA ARG A 63 7.99 -9.99 -0.27
C ARG A 63 7.98 -8.47 -0.20
N VAL A 64 6.87 -7.84 -0.58
CA VAL A 64 6.66 -6.40 -0.42
C VAL A 64 6.64 -6.00 1.07
N LEU A 65 6.13 -6.85 1.96
CA LEU A 65 6.20 -6.61 3.41
C LEU A 65 7.50 -7.11 4.06
N ASN A 66 8.06 -8.21 3.54
CA ASN A 66 9.14 -8.95 4.20
C ASN A 66 10.54 -8.61 3.68
N ARG A 67 10.66 -8.13 2.45
CA ARG A 67 11.95 -7.99 1.75
C ARG A 67 12.29 -6.56 1.37
N ALA A 68 11.37 -5.67 1.65
CA ALA A 68 11.37 -4.37 1.06
C ALA A 68 11.96 -3.43 2.11
N ALA A 69 13.06 -2.78 1.74
CA ALA A 69 13.94 -1.98 2.60
C ALA A 69 13.27 -0.68 3.10
N TRP A 70 11.98 -0.71 3.41
CA TRP A 70 11.22 0.44 3.84
C TRP A 70 11.37 0.52 5.34
N SER A 71 11.83 1.66 5.84
CA SER A 71 11.83 1.85 7.29
C SER A 71 10.43 2.25 7.75
N GLY A 72 9.84 1.47 8.65
CA GLY A 72 8.56 1.83 9.28
C GLY A 72 8.60 3.19 9.95
N ARG A 73 9.79 3.61 10.46
CA ARG A 73 10.01 4.96 11.01
C ARG A 73 9.92 6.06 9.95
N ALA A 74 10.48 5.87 8.76
CA ALA A 74 10.35 6.86 7.69
C ALA A 74 8.91 6.93 7.16
N ALA A 75 8.21 5.80 7.08
CA ALA A 75 6.78 5.78 6.78
C ALA A 75 5.96 6.53 7.83
N ALA A 76 6.23 6.29 9.12
CA ALA A 76 5.57 7.03 10.21
C ALA A 76 5.88 8.53 10.16
N ARG A 77 7.10 8.93 9.78
CA ARG A 77 7.47 10.34 9.64
C ARG A 77 6.72 11.03 8.49
N VAL A 78 6.60 10.36 7.34
CA VAL A 78 5.80 10.86 6.20
C VAL A 78 4.32 10.97 6.61
N LEU A 79 3.78 9.95 7.27
CA LEU A 79 2.40 9.99 7.75
C LEU A 79 2.16 11.13 8.75
N LEU A 80 3.09 11.34 9.68
CA LEU A 80 3.01 12.43 10.65
C LEU A 80 3.02 13.79 9.93
N GLY A 81 3.90 13.99 8.95
CA GLY A 81 3.92 15.22 8.15
C GLY A 81 2.59 15.47 7.45
N LEU A 82 2.03 14.44 6.81
CA LEU A 82 0.71 14.53 6.15
C LEU A 82 -0.43 14.84 7.13
N LEU A 83 -0.37 14.29 8.35
CA LEU A 83 -1.36 14.60 9.40
C LEU A 83 -1.23 16.04 9.88
N LEU A 84 -0.01 16.54 10.06
CA LEU A 84 0.20 17.93 10.44
C LEU A 84 -0.31 18.88 9.34
N ASP A 85 0.06 18.67 8.08
CA ASP A 85 -0.39 19.51 6.96
C ASP A 85 -1.93 19.48 6.75
N ALA A 86 -2.60 18.41 7.15
CA ALA A 86 -4.04 18.26 6.97
C ALA A 86 -4.88 18.82 8.12
N PHE A 87 -4.31 18.85 9.34
CA PHE A 87 -5.06 19.15 10.57
C PHE A 87 -4.54 20.36 11.35
N LEU A 88 -3.40 20.94 10.96
CA LEU A 88 -2.73 22.05 11.63
C LEU A 88 -2.47 23.19 10.63
#